data_AF-A0A6B2CHM2-F1
#
_entry.id   AF-A0A6B2CHM2-F1
#
_cell.length_a   1.000
_cell.length_b   1.000
_cell.length_c   1.000
_cell.angle_alpha   90.00
_cell.angle_beta   90.00
_cell.angle_gamma   90.00
#
_symmetry.space_group_name_H-M   'P 1'
#
loop_
_entity.id
_entity.type
_entity.pdbx_description
1 polymer ?
#
loop_
_entity_poly.entity_id
_entity_poly.type
_entity_poly.pdbx_seq_one_letter_code
_entity_poly.pdbx_strand_id
1 'polypeptide(L)'
;MGIDSVDNINVAVVPYVGVREGVRYGVGGNVEPGVYLTYALARLLDILSEAPRAIEESPTAPTAQSAALTQASGLKDVKELIVDITHGINYMPLLTVELAKMLASLALALNGFKAGYAVDVRIFNAVEVGTEDNVRVFDVRNISELRMGRYYLDPIITAIRTNAKSLDQNELTVIGSLMMNAPVALIQSCRELIKADEASWVLANLTYGELLKAINVSKSGGSYTITFTKYVKPEVAYAKLFTRCLCASLLDWLKSEKLLGNYMPADRLKEAVAPYFEKVSKASEVIIRDTFDSLRILPRRVAPRQRQVGAAVSVKCDRYILRNFMAHAGFYMDPEPWLDVKVDLNVEVGYYKNWDLVKKFIIDCLTRQLLT
;
A
#
# COMPACT_ATOMS: atom_id res chain seq x y z
N MET A 1 -7.76 -9.92 -17.73
CA MET A 1 -6.51 -10.36 -17.09
C MET A 1 -5.87 -11.33 -18.06
N GLY A 2 -4.59 -11.18 -18.34
CA GLY A 2 -3.83 -12.09 -19.21
C GLY A 2 -2.55 -12.54 -18.50
N ILE A 3 -2.06 -13.72 -18.84
CA ILE A 3 -0.76 -14.22 -18.41
C ILE A 3 0.15 -14.17 -19.64
N ASP A 4 1.30 -13.51 -19.54
CA ASP A 4 2.27 -13.48 -20.64
C ASP A 4 3.06 -14.79 -20.76
N SER A 5 3.89 -14.91 -21.79
CA SER A 5 4.71 -16.11 -22.05
C SER A 5 5.78 -16.40 -20.98
N VAL A 6 5.87 -15.56 -19.95
CA VAL A 6 6.84 -15.65 -18.84
C VAL A 6 6.11 -15.73 -17.49
N ASP A 7 4.84 -16.12 -17.50
CA ASP A 7 3.94 -16.26 -16.34
C ASP A 7 3.68 -14.96 -15.56
N ASN A 8 3.83 -13.79 -16.18
CA ASN A 8 3.47 -12.52 -15.54
C ASN A 8 1.99 -12.20 -15.73
N ILE A 9 1.36 -11.62 -14.70
CA ILE A 9 -0.02 -11.17 -14.78
C ILE A 9 -0.09 -9.75 -15.30
N ASN A 10 -0.83 -9.59 -16.40
CA ASN A 10 -1.18 -8.32 -17.00
C ASN A 10 -2.65 -8.00 -16.70
N VAL A 11 -2.90 -6.88 -16.04
CA VAL A 11 -4.25 -6.43 -15.69
C VAL A 11 -4.63 -5.25 -16.57
N ALA A 12 -5.71 -5.40 -17.33
CA ALA A 12 -6.32 -4.31 -18.07
C ALA A 12 -7.21 -3.49 -17.14
N VAL A 13 -6.93 -2.19 -17.03
CA VAL A 13 -7.73 -1.21 -16.27
C VAL A 13 -8.37 -0.26 -17.28
N VAL A 14 -9.69 -0.28 -17.36
CA VAL A 14 -10.45 0.53 -18.32
C VAL A 14 -11.44 1.44 -17.58
N PRO A 15 -11.71 2.65 -18.10
CA PRO A 15 -12.74 3.51 -17.57
C PRO A 15 -14.10 2.81 -17.75
N TYR A 16 -14.72 2.42 -16.64
CA TYR A 16 -16.03 1.79 -16.66
C TYR A 16 -17.13 2.86 -16.81
N VAL A 17 -17.73 2.92 -18.00
CA VAL A 17 -19.06 3.53 -18.19
C VAL A 17 -20.08 2.44 -17.93
N GLY A 18 -20.63 2.38 -16.72
CA GLY A 18 -21.73 1.46 -16.46
C GLY A 18 -22.92 1.81 -17.35
N VAL A 19 -23.33 0.89 -18.21
CA VAL A 19 -24.65 0.96 -18.83
C VAL A 19 -25.36 -0.30 -18.35
N ARG A 20 -25.97 -0.23 -17.17
CA ARG A 20 -26.99 -1.23 -16.83
C ARG A 20 -28.23 -0.81 -17.59
N GLU A 21 -28.89 -1.72 -18.29
CA GLU A 21 -30.07 -1.46 -19.15
C GLU A 21 -30.94 -0.30 -18.62
N GLY A 22 -30.91 0.83 -19.33
CA GLY A 22 -31.69 2.03 -19.01
C GLY A 22 -31.08 3.04 -18.02
N VAL A 23 -29.91 2.75 -17.41
CA VAL A 23 -29.18 3.67 -16.53
C VAL A 23 -27.80 3.93 -17.14
N ARG A 24 -27.65 5.09 -17.81
CA ARG A 24 -26.33 5.64 -18.11
C ARG A 24 -25.66 5.98 -16.78
N TYR A 25 -24.71 5.18 -16.32
CA TYR A 25 -23.68 5.64 -15.37
C TYR A 25 -22.70 6.51 -16.15
N GLY A 26 -23.22 7.62 -16.64
CA GLY A 26 -22.55 8.57 -17.50
C GLY A 26 -23.25 9.89 -17.33
N VAL A 27 -22.64 10.77 -16.54
CA VAL A 27 -22.98 12.19 -16.47
C VAL A 27 -24.42 12.46 -16.00
N GLY A 28 -24.74 12.02 -14.79
CA GLY A 28 -25.65 12.78 -13.93
C GLY A 28 -24.78 13.67 -13.03
N GLY A 29 -25.06 14.97 -12.94
CA GLY A 29 -24.22 15.98 -12.24
C GLY A 29 -23.98 15.78 -10.73
N ASN A 30 -24.19 14.58 -10.19
CA ASN A 30 -24.30 14.31 -8.75
C ASN A 30 -23.40 13.16 -8.22
N VAL A 31 -22.54 12.52 -9.04
CA VAL A 31 -21.58 11.52 -8.52
C VAL A 31 -20.19 12.15 -8.40
N GLU A 32 -19.73 12.28 -7.16
CA GLU A 32 -18.41 12.82 -6.83
C GLU A 32 -17.29 11.94 -7.43
N PRO A 33 -16.28 12.52 -8.12
CA PRO A 33 -15.17 11.78 -8.72
C PRO A 33 -14.49 10.77 -7.79
N GLY A 34 -14.39 11.06 -6.49
CA GLY A 34 -13.77 10.14 -5.53
C GLY A 34 -14.57 8.86 -5.26
N VAL A 35 -15.90 8.86 -5.47
CA VAL A 35 -16.73 7.66 -5.36
C VAL A 35 -16.32 6.64 -6.42
N TYR A 36 -16.09 7.09 -7.66
CA TYR A 36 -15.62 6.18 -8.72
C TYR A 36 -14.33 5.48 -8.30
N LEU A 37 -13.36 6.25 -7.78
CA LEU A 37 -12.05 5.72 -7.45
C LEU A 37 -12.10 4.70 -6.30
N THR A 38 -12.85 4.96 -5.22
CA THR A 38 -13.02 4.01 -4.10
C THR A 38 -13.65 2.70 -4.55
N TYR A 39 -14.72 2.75 -5.34
CA TYR A 39 -15.45 1.55 -5.76
C TYR A 39 -14.70 0.77 -6.83
N ALA A 40 -14.02 1.45 -7.75
CA ALA A 40 -13.16 0.80 -8.75
C ALA A 40 -11.97 0.11 -8.09
N LEU A 41 -11.35 0.73 -7.09
CA LEU A 41 -10.31 0.12 -6.26
C LEU A 41 -10.83 -1.14 -5.57
N ALA A 42 -11.94 -1.06 -4.83
CA ALA A 42 -12.52 -2.20 -4.14
C ALA A 42 -12.88 -3.35 -5.10
N ARG A 43 -13.50 -3.05 -6.25
CA ARG A 43 -13.88 -4.06 -7.24
C ARG A 43 -12.68 -4.80 -7.81
N LEU A 44 -11.62 -4.07 -8.18
CA LEU A 44 -10.41 -4.69 -8.72
C LEU A 44 -9.69 -5.50 -7.66
N LEU A 45 -9.71 -5.06 -6.40
CA LEU A 45 -9.11 -5.83 -5.30
C LEU A 45 -9.90 -7.09 -4.96
N ASP A 46 -11.23 -7.08 -5.00
CA ASP A 46 -12.01 -8.31 -4.85
C ASP A 46 -11.61 -9.32 -5.95
N ILE A 47 -11.52 -8.88 -7.21
CA ILE A 47 -11.07 -9.71 -8.33
C ILE A 47 -9.64 -10.23 -8.14
N LEU A 48 -8.73 -9.38 -7.63
CA LEU A 48 -7.30 -9.69 -7.48
C LEU A 48 -6.95 -10.39 -6.14
N SER A 49 -7.93 -10.55 -5.24
CA SER A 49 -7.78 -11.24 -3.96
C SER A 49 -8.48 -12.60 -3.95
N GLU A 50 -9.47 -12.82 -4.82
CA GLU A 50 -10.09 -14.13 -5.05
C GLU A 50 -9.15 -15.05 -5.86
N ALA A 51 -8.25 -15.74 -5.16
CA ALA A 51 -7.51 -16.88 -5.69
C ALA A 51 -7.55 -18.03 -4.67
N PRO A 52 -8.40 -19.09 -4.81
CA PRO A 52 -9.39 -19.39 -5.85
C PRO A 52 -10.80 -19.68 -5.27
N ARG A 53 -11.88 -19.18 -5.90
CA ARG A 53 -13.12 -19.97 -5.93
C ARG A 53 -13.04 -20.83 -7.18
N ALA A 54 -13.15 -22.13 -7.00
CA ALA A 54 -13.29 -23.07 -8.10
C ALA A 54 -14.33 -22.50 -9.07
N ILE A 55 -13.91 -22.24 -10.31
CA ILE A 55 -14.85 -22.25 -11.40
C ILE A 55 -15.37 -23.69 -11.37
N GLU A 56 -16.58 -23.90 -10.83
CA GLU A 56 -17.27 -25.18 -10.99
C GLU A 56 -17.39 -25.40 -12.49
N GLU A 57 -16.47 -26.18 -13.05
CA GLU A 57 -16.53 -26.64 -14.42
C GLU A 57 -17.87 -27.35 -14.59
N SER A 58 -18.72 -26.79 -15.45
CA SER A 58 -19.79 -27.57 -16.08
C SER A 58 -19.14 -28.83 -16.70
N PRO A 59 -19.75 -30.01 -16.59
CA PRO A 59 -19.09 -31.29 -16.84
C PRO A 59 -18.90 -31.52 -18.34
N THR A 60 -17.87 -30.92 -18.93
CA THR A 60 -17.33 -31.30 -20.24
C THR A 60 -15.81 -31.13 -20.24
N ALA A 61 -15.13 -32.27 -20.05
CA ALA A 61 -13.72 -32.61 -20.25
C ALA A 61 -12.66 -31.47 -20.28
N PRO A 62 -11.69 -31.45 -19.35
CA PRO A 62 -10.60 -30.48 -19.38
C PRO A 62 -9.60 -30.84 -20.49
N THR A 63 -9.30 -29.88 -21.36
CA THR A 63 -8.11 -29.90 -22.21
C THR A 63 -6.90 -29.44 -21.39
N ALA A 64 -5.70 -29.94 -21.71
CA ALA A 64 -4.46 -29.71 -20.96
C ALA A 64 -4.06 -28.23 -20.76
N GLN A 65 -4.75 -27.27 -21.40
CA GLN A 65 -4.62 -25.84 -21.16
C GLN A 65 -5.39 -25.32 -19.93
N SER A 66 -6.43 -26.02 -19.43
CA SER A 66 -7.20 -25.57 -18.24
C SER A 66 -6.47 -25.84 -16.92
N ALA A 67 -5.55 -26.81 -16.89
CA ALA A 67 -4.76 -27.15 -15.70
C ALA A 67 -3.67 -26.12 -15.36
N ALA A 68 -3.30 -25.24 -16.30
CA ALA A 68 -2.32 -24.16 -16.05
C ALA A 68 -2.98 -22.90 -15.43
N LEU A 69 -4.30 -22.73 -15.59
CA LEU A 69 -5.06 -21.59 -15.08
C LEU A 69 -5.40 -21.67 -13.57
N THR A 70 -4.97 -22.74 -12.89
CA THR A 70 -5.27 -22.99 -11.47
C THR A 70 -4.14 -22.59 -10.50
N GLN A 71 -3.03 -22.02 -10.99
CA GLN A 71 -1.99 -21.47 -10.13
C GLN A 71 -2.28 -20.01 -9.77
N ALA A 72 -2.92 -19.83 -8.63
CA ALA A 72 -3.07 -18.63 -7.80
C ALA A 72 -2.58 -17.29 -8.41
N SER A 73 -3.46 -16.59 -9.11
CA SER A 73 -3.24 -15.24 -9.66
C SER A 73 -3.70 -14.15 -8.68
N GLY A 74 -2.77 -13.49 -7.98
CA GLY A 74 -3.09 -12.40 -7.03
C GLY A 74 -2.41 -11.08 -7.36
N LEU A 75 -2.80 -9.99 -6.68
CA LEU A 75 -2.19 -8.65 -6.83
C LEU A 75 -0.65 -8.66 -6.67
N LYS A 76 -0.12 -9.60 -5.87
CA LYS A 76 1.33 -9.80 -5.66
C LYS A 76 2.08 -10.27 -6.92
N ASP A 77 1.40 -10.78 -7.93
CA ASP A 77 2.01 -11.35 -9.14
C ASP A 77 1.89 -10.39 -10.34
N VAL A 78 1.30 -9.21 -10.13
CA VAL A 78 1.12 -8.16 -11.16
C VAL A 78 2.44 -7.44 -11.40
N LYS A 79 2.96 -7.53 -12.63
CA LYS A 79 4.16 -6.77 -13.09
C LYS A 79 3.83 -5.68 -14.11
N GLU A 80 2.69 -5.78 -14.80
CA GLU A 80 2.25 -4.78 -15.76
C GLU A 80 0.76 -4.45 -15.58
N LEU A 81 0.43 -3.17 -15.63
CA LEU A 81 -0.92 -2.65 -15.73
C LEU A 81 -1.10 -1.97 -17.09
N ILE A 82 -2.06 -2.46 -17.86
CA ILE A 82 -2.43 -1.90 -19.17
C ILE A 82 -3.65 -1.01 -18.94
N VAL A 83 -3.49 0.30 -19.15
CA VAL A 83 -4.52 1.31 -18.89
C VAL A 83 -5.03 1.87 -20.22
N ASP A 84 -6.16 1.40 -20.70
CA ASP A 84 -6.77 1.93 -21.93
C ASP A 84 -7.79 3.01 -21.58
N ILE A 85 -7.51 4.25 -21.99
CA ILE A 85 -8.36 5.42 -21.72
C ILE A 85 -9.19 5.86 -22.93
N THR A 86 -9.16 5.12 -24.04
CA THR A 86 -9.78 5.46 -25.33
C THR A 86 -11.23 5.92 -25.21
N HIS A 87 -12.02 5.21 -24.40
CA HIS A 87 -13.46 5.48 -24.23
C HIS A 87 -13.79 6.24 -22.95
N GLY A 88 -12.77 6.74 -22.24
CA GLY A 88 -12.98 7.52 -21.04
C GLY A 88 -13.55 8.90 -21.37
N ILE A 89 -14.55 9.32 -20.60
CA ILE A 89 -15.18 10.63 -20.73
C ILE A 89 -14.83 11.54 -19.56
N ASN A 90 -14.65 12.84 -19.83
CA ASN A 90 -14.37 13.87 -18.82
C ASN A 90 -13.16 13.53 -17.93
N TYR A 91 -13.37 13.40 -16.62
CA TYR A 91 -12.33 13.12 -15.63
C TYR A 91 -11.96 11.63 -15.52
N MET A 92 -12.70 10.72 -16.17
CA MET A 92 -12.50 9.26 -16.03
C MET A 92 -11.11 8.78 -16.50
N PRO A 93 -10.55 9.24 -17.63
CA PRO A 93 -9.18 8.91 -18.01
C PRO A 93 -8.16 9.18 -16.90
N LEU A 94 -8.23 10.38 -16.30
CA LEU A 94 -7.33 10.79 -15.23
C LEU A 94 -7.48 9.89 -14.00
N LEU A 95 -8.72 9.63 -13.55
CA LEU A 95 -8.96 8.76 -12.40
C LEU A 95 -8.55 7.30 -12.65
N THR A 96 -8.64 6.82 -13.89
CA THR A 96 -8.23 5.46 -14.27
C THR A 96 -6.71 5.31 -14.16
N VAL A 97 -5.96 6.33 -14.57
CA VAL A 97 -4.49 6.37 -14.38
C VAL A 97 -4.13 6.44 -12.89
N GLU A 98 -4.86 7.24 -12.10
CA GLU A 98 -4.67 7.31 -10.64
C GLU A 98 -4.93 5.97 -9.95
N LEU A 99 -5.99 5.27 -10.35
CA LEU A 99 -6.30 3.92 -9.89
C LEU A 99 -5.16 2.93 -10.21
N ALA A 100 -4.60 3.00 -11.41
CA ALA A 100 -3.49 2.14 -11.81
C ALA A 100 -2.24 2.39 -10.94
N LYS A 101 -1.90 3.65 -10.63
CA LYS A 101 -0.81 3.98 -9.69
C LYS A 101 -1.06 3.42 -8.30
N MET A 102 -2.29 3.51 -7.79
CA MET A 102 -2.67 2.91 -6.50
C MET A 102 -2.48 1.38 -6.53
N LEU A 103 -2.99 0.69 -7.54
CA LEU A 103 -2.85 -0.77 -7.68
C LEU A 103 -1.39 -1.20 -7.81
N ALA A 104 -0.60 -0.53 -8.64
CA ALA A 104 0.83 -0.78 -8.78
C ALA A 104 1.54 -0.64 -7.42
N SER A 105 1.22 0.40 -6.66
CA SER A 105 1.80 0.63 -5.33
C SER A 105 1.37 -0.43 -4.30
N LEU A 106 0.14 -0.95 -4.35
CA LEU A 106 -0.29 -2.07 -3.52
C LEU A 106 0.46 -3.37 -3.88
N ALA A 107 0.67 -3.63 -5.17
CA ALA A 107 1.50 -4.75 -5.64
C ALA A 107 2.96 -4.61 -5.19
N LEU A 108 3.51 -3.38 -5.20
CA LEU A 108 4.83 -3.09 -4.62
C LEU A 108 4.87 -3.37 -3.12
N ALA A 109 3.83 -2.99 -2.36
CA ALA A 109 3.75 -3.23 -0.92
C ALA A 109 3.69 -4.73 -0.59
N LEU A 110 2.96 -5.51 -1.38
CA LEU A 110 2.92 -6.98 -1.27
C LEU A 110 4.26 -7.65 -1.62
N ASN A 111 5.08 -7.02 -2.46
CA ASN A 111 6.44 -7.45 -2.84
C ASN A 111 7.54 -6.61 -2.20
N GLY A 112 7.28 -6.01 -1.03
CA GLY A 112 8.19 -5.04 -0.41
C GLY A 112 9.60 -5.59 -0.18
N PHE A 113 9.74 -6.89 0.07
CA PHE A 113 11.00 -7.60 0.27
C PHE A 113 11.87 -7.74 -1.00
N LYS A 114 11.28 -7.67 -2.20
CA LYS A 114 12.04 -7.82 -3.46
C LYS A 114 12.73 -6.50 -3.82
N ALA A 115 14.05 -6.46 -3.70
CA ALA A 115 14.86 -5.32 -4.13
C ALA A 115 14.70 -5.07 -5.65
N GLY A 116 14.58 -3.81 -6.05
CA GLY A 116 14.41 -3.43 -7.47
C GLY A 116 13.11 -3.88 -8.15
N TYR A 117 12.17 -4.50 -7.42
CA TYR A 117 10.85 -4.85 -7.96
C TYR A 117 10.09 -3.59 -8.39
N ALA A 118 9.56 -3.61 -9.61
CA ALA A 118 8.80 -2.52 -10.18
C ALA A 118 7.57 -3.08 -10.92
N VAL A 119 6.54 -2.24 -11.03
CA VAL A 119 5.34 -2.51 -11.83
C VAL A 119 5.28 -1.49 -12.94
N ASP A 120 5.22 -1.94 -14.18
CA ASP A 120 5.09 -1.06 -15.34
C ASP A 120 3.61 -0.72 -15.56
N VAL A 121 3.30 0.56 -15.80
CA VAL A 121 1.95 1.04 -16.11
C VAL A 121 1.99 1.65 -17.50
N ARG A 122 1.34 1.01 -18.46
CA ARG A 122 1.32 1.45 -19.86
C ARG A 122 -0.05 2.00 -20.20
N ILE A 123 -0.07 3.21 -20.74
CA ILE A 123 -1.30 3.97 -20.97
C ILE A 123 -1.56 4.00 -22.46
N PHE A 124 -2.70 3.45 -22.86
CA PHE A 124 -3.14 3.37 -24.25
C PHE A 124 -4.28 4.33 -24.51
N ASN A 125 -4.28 4.94 -25.70
CA ASN A 125 -5.37 5.75 -26.20
C ASN A 125 -5.48 5.59 -27.71
N ALA A 126 -6.71 5.57 -28.23
CA ALA A 126 -6.92 5.65 -29.67
C ALA A 126 -6.56 7.05 -30.18
N VAL A 127 -5.68 7.08 -31.17
CA VAL A 127 -5.23 8.30 -31.84
C VAL A 127 -5.74 8.24 -33.28
N GLU A 128 -6.37 9.31 -33.74
CA GLU A 128 -6.78 9.42 -35.15
C GLU A 128 -5.54 9.44 -36.03
N VAL A 129 -5.45 8.49 -36.96
CA VAL A 129 -4.28 8.32 -37.85
C VAL A 129 -4.58 8.72 -39.30
N GLY A 130 -5.85 8.96 -39.62
CA GLY A 130 -6.28 9.44 -40.93
C GLY A 130 -7.75 9.18 -41.19
N THR A 131 -8.11 9.21 -42.47
CA THR A 131 -9.46 8.95 -42.97
C THR A 131 -9.38 8.00 -44.14
N GLU A 132 -10.17 6.93 -44.10
CA GLU A 132 -10.37 5.97 -45.19
C GLU A 132 -11.85 5.98 -45.56
N ASP A 133 -12.18 6.20 -46.83
CA ASP A 133 -13.57 6.24 -47.34
C ASP A 133 -14.53 7.14 -46.55
N ASN A 134 -14.06 8.33 -46.14
CA ASN A 134 -14.77 9.29 -45.26
C ASN A 134 -15.07 8.78 -43.84
N VAL A 135 -14.44 7.68 -43.41
CA VAL A 135 -14.48 7.18 -42.04
C VAL A 135 -13.16 7.52 -41.35
N ARG A 136 -13.24 8.09 -40.15
CA ARG A 136 -12.06 8.37 -39.32
C ARG A 136 -11.45 7.05 -38.86
N VAL A 137 -10.15 6.88 -39.13
CA VAL A 137 -9.38 5.70 -38.74
C VAL A 137 -8.58 6.02 -37.50
N PHE A 138 -8.68 5.14 -36.50
CA PHE A 138 -7.98 5.28 -35.23
C PHE A 138 -7.07 4.09 -34.99
N ASP A 139 -5.91 4.36 -34.40
CA ASP A 139 -4.94 3.35 -33.97
C ASP A 139 -4.78 3.42 -32.45
N VAL A 140 -4.81 2.27 -31.78
CA VAL A 140 -4.65 2.20 -30.32
C VAL A 140 -3.17 2.20 -30.01
N ARG A 141 -2.67 3.35 -29.54
CA ARG A 141 -1.25 3.56 -29.30
C ARG A 141 -0.96 3.63 -27.82
N ASN A 142 0.19 3.11 -27.45
CA ASN A 142 0.79 3.42 -26.16
C ASN A 142 1.25 4.88 -26.17
N ILE A 143 0.61 5.71 -25.35
CA ILE A 143 0.86 7.14 -25.28
C ILE A 143 1.74 7.54 -24.11
N SER A 144 1.93 6.66 -23.12
CA SER A 144 2.76 6.94 -21.94
C SER A 144 3.06 5.67 -21.16
N GLU A 145 4.23 5.64 -20.52
CA GLU A 145 4.66 4.54 -19.65
C GLU A 145 5.15 5.10 -18.32
N LEU A 146 4.75 4.46 -17.21
CA LEU A 146 5.21 4.77 -15.87
C LEU A 146 5.81 3.51 -15.26
N ARG A 147 7.10 3.54 -14.91
CA ARG A 147 7.73 2.47 -14.15
C ARG A 147 7.63 2.76 -12.66
N MET A 148 6.70 2.08 -11.98
CA MET A 148 6.46 2.23 -10.55
C MET A 148 7.45 1.37 -9.76
N GLY A 149 8.59 1.95 -9.37
CA GLY A 149 9.56 1.33 -8.45
C GLY A 149 9.47 1.86 -7.01
N ARG A 150 8.55 2.80 -6.73
CA ARG A 150 8.34 3.44 -5.44
C ARG A 150 6.87 3.45 -5.06
N TYR A 151 6.59 3.48 -3.76
CA TYR A 151 5.24 3.59 -3.25
C TYR A 151 4.60 4.91 -3.71
N TYR A 152 3.33 4.83 -4.08
CA TYR A 152 2.53 6.01 -4.38
C TYR A 152 2.01 6.62 -3.07
N LEU A 153 2.80 7.52 -2.47
CA LEU A 153 2.52 8.08 -1.14
C LEU A 153 1.60 9.31 -1.15
N ASP A 154 1.42 9.98 -2.28
CA ASP A 154 0.63 11.22 -2.36
C ASP A 154 -0.81 11.07 -1.87
N PRO A 155 -1.55 10.00 -2.21
CA PRO A 155 -2.87 9.79 -1.64
C PRO A 155 -2.80 9.54 -0.12
N ILE A 156 -1.80 8.81 0.37
CA ILE A 156 -1.64 8.58 1.83
C ILE A 156 -1.41 9.89 2.57
N ILE A 157 -0.53 10.74 2.04
CA ILE A 157 -0.27 12.09 2.56
C ILE A 157 -1.56 12.92 2.57
N THR A 158 -2.34 12.84 1.49
CA THR A 158 -3.63 13.53 1.35
C THR A 158 -4.64 13.04 2.40
N ALA A 159 -4.72 11.73 2.61
CA ALA A 159 -5.59 11.11 3.61
C ALA A 159 -5.27 11.60 5.03
N ILE A 160 -3.99 11.71 5.37
CA ILE A 160 -3.57 12.22 6.68
C ILE A 160 -3.88 13.70 6.81
N ARG A 161 -3.50 14.54 5.83
CA ARG A 161 -3.71 15.99 5.87
C ARG A 161 -5.18 16.38 6.01
N THR A 162 -6.06 15.67 5.30
CA THR A 162 -7.47 16.06 5.18
C THR A 162 -8.42 15.22 6.02
N ASN A 163 -8.04 13.98 6.38
CA ASN A 163 -8.92 13.03 7.07
C ASN A 163 -8.18 12.07 8.03
N ALA A 164 -7.13 12.50 8.74
CA ALA A 164 -6.40 11.62 9.68
C ALA A 164 -7.31 10.87 10.68
N LYS A 165 -8.43 11.49 11.11
CA LYS A 165 -9.43 10.87 11.99
C LYS A 165 -10.12 9.62 11.43
N SER A 166 -10.04 9.41 10.11
CA SER A 166 -10.59 8.23 9.43
C SER A 166 -9.60 7.07 9.36
N LEU A 167 -8.35 7.29 9.78
CA LEU A 167 -7.34 6.28 9.99
C LEU A 167 -7.22 5.99 11.49
N ASP A 168 -7.12 4.72 11.84
CA ASP A 168 -6.90 4.35 13.24
C ASP A 168 -5.44 4.57 13.67
N GLN A 169 -5.19 4.47 14.98
CA GLN A 169 -3.85 4.72 15.54
C GLN A 169 -2.80 3.74 15.00
N ASN A 170 -3.17 2.49 14.72
CA ASN A 170 -2.23 1.48 14.24
C ASN A 170 -1.87 1.77 12.77
N GLU A 171 -2.86 2.13 11.94
CA GLU A 171 -2.65 2.56 10.55
C GLU A 171 -1.74 3.80 10.49
N LEU A 172 -2.01 4.82 11.32
CA LEU A 172 -1.18 6.02 11.40
C LEU A 172 0.25 5.70 11.88
N THR A 173 0.40 4.78 12.83
CA THR A 173 1.73 4.38 13.32
C THR A 173 2.52 3.64 12.25
N VAL A 174 1.89 2.76 11.47
CA VAL A 174 2.55 2.07 10.34
C VAL A 174 3.04 3.09 9.31
N ILE A 175 2.17 4.02 8.90
CA ILE A 175 2.53 5.05 7.92
C ILE A 175 3.66 5.93 8.46
N GLY A 176 3.54 6.39 9.71
CA GLY A 176 4.56 7.23 10.33
C GLY A 176 5.89 6.52 10.48
N SER A 177 5.89 5.24 10.87
CA SER A 177 7.11 4.44 10.99
C SER A 177 7.81 4.28 9.63
N LEU A 178 7.05 4.07 8.55
CA LEU A 178 7.58 3.99 7.20
C LEU A 178 8.17 5.33 6.74
N MET A 179 7.41 6.43 6.89
CA MET A 179 7.81 7.77 6.46
C MET A 179 8.99 8.34 7.28
N MET A 180 9.15 7.89 8.53
CA MET A 180 10.22 8.30 9.43
C MET A 180 11.45 7.37 9.41
N ASN A 181 11.54 6.43 8.47
CA ASN A 181 12.65 5.47 8.38
C ASN A 181 12.83 4.60 9.64
N ALA A 182 11.77 4.23 10.36
CA ALA A 182 11.87 3.50 11.63
C ALA A 182 11.48 2.00 11.48
N PRO A 183 12.41 1.12 11.05
CA PRO A 183 12.12 -0.28 10.76
C PRO A 183 11.58 -1.06 11.96
N VAL A 184 12.15 -0.89 13.15
CA VAL A 184 11.66 -1.62 14.34
C VAL A 184 10.24 -1.16 14.72
N ALA A 185 9.94 0.13 14.54
CA ALA A 185 8.63 0.70 14.83
C ALA A 185 7.61 0.21 13.79
N LEU A 186 8.03 0.08 12.54
CA LEU A 186 7.23 -0.49 11.47
C LEU A 186 6.87 -1.95 11.78
N ILE A 187 7.83 -2.77 12.21
CA ILE A 187 7.56 -4.18 12.58
C ILE A 187 6.57 -4.26 13.74
N GLN A 188 6.81 -3.48 14.81
CA GLN A 188 5.96 -3.52 16.01
C GLN A 188 4.54 -3.01 15.74
N SER A 189 4.39 -1.95 14.94
CA SER A 189 3.09 -1.44 14.50
C SER A 189 2.37 -2.40 13.55
N CYS A 190 3.09 -3.08 12.66
CA CYS A 190 2.49 -4.09 11.80
C CYS A 190 1.94 -5.28 12.60
N ARG A 191 2.63 -5.71 13.67
CA ARG A 191 2.13 -6.77 14.57
C ARG A 191 0.88 -6.37 15.34
N GLU A 192 0.69 -5.08 15.64
CA GLU A 192 -0.53 -4.58 16.27
C GLU A 192 -1.67 -4.39 15.25
N LEU A 193 -1.35 -4.02 14.01
CA LEU A 193 -2.34 -3.83 12.96
C LEU A 193 -2.91 -5.18 12.48
N ILE A 194 -2.02 -6.12 12.13
CA ILE A 194 -2.37 -7.46 11.63
C ILE A 194 -2.04 -8.45 12.74
N LYS A 195 -3.07 -9.06 13.32
CA LYS A 195 -2.87 -10.21 14.21
C LYS A 195 -2.20 -11.32 13.40
N ALA A 196 -1.26 -12.04 14.02
CA ALA A 196 -0.38 -13.00 13.35
C ALA A 196 -1.08 -14.14 12.55
N ASP A 197 -2.40 -14.28 12.68
CA ASP A 197 -3.23 -15.29 12.03
C ASP A 197 -4.29 -14.72 11.04
N GLU A 198 -4.36 -13.40 10.85
CA GLU A 198 -5.27 -12.78 9.87
C GLU A 198 -4.56 -12.64 8.51
N ALA A 199 -4.76 -13.63 7.63
CA ALA A 199 -4.13 -13.69 6.31
C ALA A 199 -4.73 -12.71 5.26
N SER A 200 -5.84 -12.04 5.57
CA SER A 200 -6.51 -11.14 4.60
C SER A 200 -6.02 -9.71 4.76
N TRP A 201 -5.27 -9.22 3.77
CA TRP A 201 -4.96 -7.80 3.61
C TRP A 201 -6.16 -6.99 3.08
N VAL A 202 -7.21 -7.66 2.59
CA VAL A 202 -8.48 -7.04 2.20
C VAL A 202 -9.34 -6.83 3.44
N LEU A 203 -9.78 -5.60 3.65
CA LEU A 203 -10.68 -5.23 4.73
C LEU A 203 -12.12 -5.53 4.34
N ALA A 204 -12.85 -6.30 5.16
CA ALA A 204 -14.23 -6.70 4.88
C ALA A 204 -15.15 -5.52 4.54
N ASN A 205 -15.00 -4.40 5.25
CA ASN A 205 -15.77 -3.16 5.04
C ASN A 205 -15.35 -2.33 3.81
N LEU A 206 -14.31 -2.74 3.09
CA LEU A 206 -13.84 -2.15 1.83
C LEU A 206 -13.98 -3.11 0.64
N THR A 207 -14.62 -4.27 0.83
CA THR A 207 -15.03 -5.12 -0.28
C THR A 207 -16.08 -4.40 -1.13
N TYR A 208 -16.11 -4.70 -2.42
CA TYR A 208 -17.07 -4.09 -3.35
C TYR A 208 -18.51 -4.38 -2.90
N GLY A 209 -18.77 -5.60 -2.43
CA GLY A 209 -20.08 -6.00 -1.91
C GLY A 209 -20.56 -5.15 -0.73
N GLU A 210 -19.69 -4.87 0.25
CA GLU A 210 -20.05 -4.02 1.38
C GLU A 210 -20.20 -2.55 0.98
N LEU A 211 -19.36 -2.04 0.08
CA LEU A 211 -19.51 -0.68 -0.42
C LEU A 211 -20.83 -0.49 -1.17
N LEU A 212 -21.26 -1.48 -1.97
CA LEU A 212 -22.54 -1.40 -2.69
C LEU A 212 -23.75 -1.24 -1.75
N LYS A 213 -23.70 -1.79 -0.53
CA LYS A 213 -24.78 -1.61 0.47
C LYS A 213 -24.94 -0.16 0.92
N ALA A 214 -23.94 0.68 0.70
CA ALA A 214 -23.99 2.10 1.03
C ALA A 214 -24.65 2.96 -0.07
N ILE A 215 -25.00 2.38 -1.22
CA ILE A 215 -25.61 3.09 -2.34
C ILE A 215 -27.14 2.97 -2.29
N ASN A 216 -27.81 4.12 -2.25
CA ASN A 216 -29.25 4.21 -2.49
C ASN A 216 -29.50 4.85 -3.86
N VAL A 217 -30.34 4.21 -4.67
CA VAL A 217 -30.75 4.73 -5.97
C VAL A 217 -32.25 4.96 -5.94
N SER A 218 -32.68 6.22 -6.08
CA SER A 218 -34.09 6.57 -6.22
C SER A 218 -34.38 7.13 -7.61
N LYS A 219 -35.56 6.83 -8.15
CA LYS A 219 -36.02 7.34 -9.44
C LYS A 219 -37.15 8.32 -9.20
N SER A 220 -37.02 9.54 -9.72
CA SER A 220 -38.08 10.55 -9.68
C SER A 220 -38.11 11.31 -11.01
N GLY A 221 -39.29 11.43 -11.63
CA GLY A 221 -39.49 12.23 -12.84
C GLY A 221 -38.56 11.87 -14.01
N GLY A 222 -38.20 10.59 -14.18
CA GLY A 222 -37.28 10.14 -15.24
C GLY A 222 -35.78 10.33 -14.93
N SER A 223 -35.44 10.95 -13.80
CA SER A 223 -34.07 11.11 -13.31
C SER A 223 -33.75 10.10 -12.20
N TYR A 224 -32.49 9.67 -12.15
CA TYR A 224 -31.96 8.86 -11.07
C TYR A 224 -31.18 9.77 -10.10
N THR A 225 -31.52 9.69 -8.82
CA THR A 225 -30.73 10.29 -7.74
C THR A 225 -29.98 9.18 -7.02
N ILE A 226 -28.66 9.32 -6.95
CA ILE A 226 -27.79 8.39 -6.24
C ILE A 226 -27.37 9.08 -4.94
N THR A 227 -27.65 8.45 -3.80
CA THR A 227 -27.19 8.91 -2.48
C THR A 227 -26.33 7.84 -1.82
N PHE A 228 -25.36 8.29 -1.02
CA PHE A 228 -24.45 7.41 -0.31
C PHE A 228 -24.70 7.55 1.19
N THR A 229 -25.08 6.46 1.85
CA THR A 229 -25.29 6.45 3.32
C THR A 229 -23.97 6.45 4.07
N LYS A 230 -22.92 5.93 3.44
CA LYS A 230 -21.55 5.92 3.93
C LYS A 230 -20.59 6.05 2.75
N TYR A 231 -19.68 7.02 2.82
CA TYR A 231 -18.65 7.22 1.81
C TYR A 231 -17.28 7.21 2.46
N VAL A 232 -16.39 6.34 1.97
CA VAL A 232 -14.97 6.34 2.31
C VAL A 232 -14.24 6.99 1.16
N LYS A 233 -13.54 8.09 1.47
CA LYS A 233 -12.73 8.80 0.47
C LYS A 233 -11.62 7.88 -0.08
N PRO A 234 -11.30 7.98 -1.38
CA PRO A 234 -10.40 7.04 -2.04
C PRO A 234 -9.00 7.04 -1.42
N GLU A 235 -8.49 8.20 -1.02
CA GLU A 235 -7.21 8.32 -0.36
C GLU A 235 -7.17 7.60 1.00
N VAL A 236 -8.29 7.60 1.73
CA VAL A 236 -8.42 6.87 3.01
C VAL A 236 -8.50 5.38 2.74
N ALA A 237 -9.34 4.94 1.79
CA ALA A 237 -9.47 3.53 1.44
C ALA A 237 -8.12 2.95 1.00
N TYR A 238 -7.41 3.66 0.11
CA TYR A 238 -6.08 3.28 -0.33
C TYR A 238 -5.06 3.24 0.81
N ALA A 239 -5.01 4.24 1.70
CA ALA A 239 -4.09 4.23 2.84
C ALA A 239 -4.30 3.01 3.75
N LYS A 240 -5.57 2.63 4.02
CA LYS A 240 -5.90 1.43 4.80
C LYS A 240 -5.45 0.14 4.12
N LEU A 241 -5.66 0.02 2.82
CA LEU A 241 -5.25 -1.14 2.04
C LEU A 241 -3.72 -1.23 1.93
N PHE A 242 -3.06 -0.09 1.76
CA PHE A 242 -1.60 -0.01 1.67
C PHE A 242 -0.93 -0.49 2.95
N THR A 243 -1.36 0.00 4.12
CA THR A 243 -0.78 -0.43 5.41
C THR A 243 -0.97 -1.92 5.64
N ARG A 244 -2.13 -2.48 5.27
CA ARG A 244 -2.40 -3.92 5.35
C ARG A 244 -1.53 -4.73 4.40
N CYS A 245 -1.39 -4.33 3.14
CA CYS A 245 -0.52 -4.99 2.17
C CYS A 245 0.95 -4.99 2.64
N LEU A 246 1.43 -3.82 3.06
CA LEU A 246 2.78 -3.63 3.57
C LEU A 246 3.06 -4.53 4.77
N CYS A 247 2.17 -4.52 5.76
CA CYS A 247 2.34 -5.29 6.98
C CYS A 247 2.19 -6.80 6.74
N ALA A 248 1.27 -7.24 5.88
CA ALA A 248 1.13 -8.65 5.53
C ALA A 248 2.42 -9.17 4.87
N SER A 249 2.94 -8.42 3.89
CA SER A 249 4.21 -8.75 3.23
C SER A 249 5.38 -8.78 4.22
N LEU A 250 5.54 -7.73 5.02
CA LEU A 250 6.65 -7.60 5.96
C LEU A 250 6.66 -8.71 7.00
N LEU A 251 5.51 -9.00 7.62
CA LEU A 251 5.43 -10.01 8.66
C LEU A 251 5.60 -11.43 8.11
N ASP A 252 5.04 -11.72 6.92
CA ASP A 252 5.25 -13.03 6.27
C ASP A 252 6.72 -13.24 5.90
N TRP A 253 7.36 -12.21 5.34
CA TRP A 253 8.79 -12.24 5.01
C TRP A 253 9.68 -12.39 6.26
N LEU A 254 9.43 -11.61 7.32
CA LEU A 254 10.21 -11.75 8.56
C LEU A 254 9.97 -13.10 9.25
N LYS A 255 8.77 -13.67 9.10
CA LYS A 255 8.46 -15.02 9.61
C LYS A 255 9.26 -16.09 8.85
N SER A 256 9.31 -16.02 7.51
CA SER A 256 10.09 -16.97 6.70
C SER A 256 11.59 -16.87 7.01
N GLU A 257 12.09 -15.67 7.26
CA GLU A 257 13.47 -15.40 7.68
C GLU A 257 13.74 -15.71 9.17
N LYS A 258 12.73 -16.10 9.95
CA LYS A 258 12.83 -16.35 11.41
C LYS A 258 13.34 -15.11 12.19
N LEU A 259 12.88 -13.92 11.79
CA LEU A 259 13.25 -12.60 12.35
C LEU A 259 12.11 -11.96 13.15
N LEU A 260 11.24 -12.75 13.78
CA LEU A 260 10.14 -12.27 14.65
C LEU A 260 10.35 -12.61 16.14
N GLY A 261 11.60 -12.90 16.53
CA GLY A 261 11.97 -13.11 17.94
C GLY A 261 11.97 -11.81 18.75
N ASN A 262 12.13 -11.93 20.07
CA ASN A 262 12.25 -10.76 20.96
C ASN A 262 13.53 -9.95 20.69
N TYR A 263 14.56 -10.60 20.15
CA TYR A 263 15.79 -10.00 19.68
C TYR A 263 16.06 -10.51 18.26
N MET A 264 16.44 -9.60 17.37
CA MET A 264 16.64 -9.86 15.95
C MET A 264 18.10 -9.54 15.59
N PRO A 265 18.85 -10.45 14.94
CA PRO A 265 20.20 -10.16 14.47
C PRO A 265 20.20 -8.93 13.56
N ALA A 266 20.99 -7.91 13.93
CA ALA A 266 20.98 -6.60 13.28
C ALA A 266 21.31 -6.67 11.78
N ASP A 267 22.21 -7.58 11.41
CA ASP A 267 22.69 -7.79 10.05
C ASP A 267 21.65 -8.43 9.13
N ARG A 268 20.95 -9.45 9.63
CA ARG A 268 19.86 -10.10 8.91
C ARG A 268 18.64 -9.19 8.84
N LEU A 269 18.34 -8.49 9.93
CA LEU A 269 17.24 -7.53 9.97
C LEU A 269 17.45 -6.39 8.96
N LYS A 270 18.68 -5.87 8.87
CA LYS A 270 19.07 -4.86 7.88
C LYS A 270 18.69 -5.27 6.46
N GLU A 271 19.14 -6.43 6.02
CA GLU A 271 18.86 -6.92 4.65
C GLU A 271 17.38 -7.21 4.44
N ALA A 272 16.68 -7.70 5.46
CA ALA A 272 15.25 -8.02 5.36
C ALA A 272 14.37 -6.77 5.23
N VAL A 273 14.71 -5.66 5.90
CA VAL A 273 13.85 -4.45 5.93
C VAL A 273 14.27 -3.39 4.92
N ALA A 274 15.54 -3.29 4.54
CA ALA A 274 16.03 -2.26 3.62
C ALA A 274 15.23 -2.15 2.29
N PRO A 275 14.84 -3.26 1.62
CA PRO A 275 14.04 -3.20 0.39
C PRO A 275 12.66 -2.52 0.54
N TYR A 276 12.06 -2.54 1.75
CA TYR A 276 10.81 -1.84 2.02
C TYR A 276 11.02 -0.32 2.06
N PHE A 277 12.18 0.14 2.52
CA PHE A 277 12.52 1.56 2.61
C PHE A 277 13.09 2.10 1.30
N GLU A 278 13.73 1.28 0.47
CA GLU A 278 14.12 1.63 -0.92
C GLU A 278 12.91 2.15 -1.72
N LYS A 279 11.76 1.49 -1.54
CA LYS A 279 10.48 1.85 -2.18
C LYS A 279 9.89 3.16 -1.66
N VAL A 280 10.35 3.66 -0.51
CA VAL A 280 10.09 5.04 -0.08
C VAL A 280 11.07 5.98 -0.79
N SER A 281 12.37 5.74 -0.59
CA SER A 281 13.44 6.43 -1.30
C SER A 281 14.77 5.69 -1.17
N LYS A 282 15.69 5.91 -2.12
CA LYS A 282 17.05 5.37 -1.99
C LYS A 282 17.79 5.91 -0.77
N ALA A 283 17.51 7.16 -0.37
CA ALA A 283 18.08 7.76 0.84
C ALA A 283 17.60 7.03 2.11
N SER A 284 16.32 6.67 2.18
CA SER A 284 15.76 5.90 3.28
C SER A 284 16.48 4.56 3.44
N GLU A 285 16.67 3.81 2.35
CA GLU A 285 17.43 2.55 2.36
C GLU A 285 18.86 2.72 2.90
N VAL A 286 19.58 3.75 2.42
CA VAL A 286 20.95 4.05 2.86
C VAL A 286 20.97 4.37 4.36
N ILE A 287 20.06 5.21 4.84
CA ILE A 287 19.94 5.52 6.28
C ILE A 287 19.73 4.25 7.11
N ILE A 288 18.86 3.34 6.67
CA ILE A 288 18.64 2.07 7.34
C ILE A 288 19.95 1.28 7.38
N ARG A 289 20.56 1.06 6.22
CA ARG A 289 21.76 0.23 6.09
C ARG A 289 22.91 0.76 6.94
N ASP A 290 23.20 2.06 6.82
CA ASP A 290 24.28 2.73 7.55
C ASP A 290 24.05 2.71 9.06
N THR A 291 22.81 2.88 9.52
CA THR A 291 22.48 2.82 10.95
C THR A 291 22.76 1.43 11.50
N PHE A 292 22.27 0.37 10.83
CA PHE A 292 22.50 -1.00 11.28
C PHE A 292 23.99 -1.40 11.24
N ASP A 293 24.73 -0.95 10.23
CA ASP A 293 26.18 -1.19 10.15
C ASP A 293 26.94 -0.44 11.27
N SER A 294 26.49 0.76 11.63
CA SER A 294 27.07 1.54 12.73
C SER A 294 26.86 0.90 14.11
N LEU A 295 25.75 0.16 14.31
CA LEU A 295 25.51 -0.57 15.57
C LEU A 295 26.60 -1.60 15.87
N ARG A 296 27.28 -2.13 14.85
CA ARG A 296 28.40 -3.08 15.01
C ARG A 296 29.67 -2.45 15.56
N ILE A 297 29.81 -1.14 15.39
CA ILE A 297 30.99 -0.36 15.79
C ILE A 297 30.83 0.14 17.24
N LEU A 298 29.63 0.01 17.82
CA LEU A 298 29.40 0.35 19.22
C LEU A 298 30.31 -0.49 20.13
N PRO A 299 31.16 0.14 20.97
CA PRO A 299 32.07 -0.60 21.82
C PRO A 299 31.29 -1.53 22.75
N ARG A 300 31.77 -2.78 22.92
CA ARG A 300 31.28 -3.81 23.87
C ARG A 300 31.09 -3.34 25.33
N ARG A 301 31.44 -2.09 25.65
CA ARG A 301 31.41 -1.47 26.97
C ARG A 301 30.38 -0.35 27.10
N VAL A 302 29.21 -0.45 26.48
CA VAL A 302 28.01 0.23 27.01
C VAL A 302 26.80 -0.65 26.73
N ALA A 303 26.58 -1.67 27.57
CA ALA A 303 25.20 -2.13 27.74
C ALA A 303 24.40 -0.91 28.21
N PRO A 304 23.32 -0.50 27.52
CA PRO A 304 22.47 0.56 28.02
C PRO A 304 22.01 0.16 29.42
N ARG A 305 22.50 0.85 30.45
CA ARG A 305 22.09 0.55 31.82
C ARG A 305 20.58 0.73 31.89
N GLN A 306 19.88 -0.34 32.24
CA GLN A 306 18.47 -0.31 32.56
C GLN A 306 18.24 0.74 33.66
N ARG A 307 17.65 1.88 33.29
CA ARG A 307 16.90 2.71 34.22
C ARG A 307 15.43 2.43 34.02
N GLN A 308 14.73 2.16 35.12
CA GLN A 308 13.27 2.16 35.15
C GLN A 308 12.83 3.57 34.79
N VAL A 309 12.14 3.72 33.66
CA VAL A 309 11.59 5.00 33.23
C VAL A 309 10.56 5.44 34.27
N GLY A 310 10.84 6.53 34.97
CA GLY A 310 9.85 7.25 35.77
C GLY A 310 8.71 7.73 34.86
N ALA A 311 7.49 7.39 35.23
CA ALA A 311 6.27 7.70 34.50
C ALA A 311 6.01 9.22 34.43
N ALA A 312 6.59 9.97 33.48
CA ALA A 312 6.11 11.32 33.09
C ALA A 312 6.81 11.99 31.88
N VAL A 313 7.50 11.28 30.98
CA VAL A 313 8.05 11.95 29.79
C VAL A 313 6.99 12.01 28.69
N SER A 314 6.28 13.13 28.59
CA SER A 314 5.46 13.45 27.42
C SER A 314 6.38 13.82 26.26
N VAL A 315 6.64 12.90 25.33
CA VAL A 315 7.38 13.22 24.10
C VAL A 315 6.39 13.80 23.10
N LYS A 316 6.23 15.13 23.12
CA LYS A 316 5.59 15.86 22.02
C LYS A 316 6.51 15.82 20.80
N CYS A 317 5.95 15.94 19.60
CA CYS A 317 6.77 16.08 18.41
C CYS A 317 7.62 17.35 18.50
N ASP A 318 8.93 17.15 18.63
CA ASP A 318 9.95 18.18 18.60
C ASP A 318 10.81 17.98 17.35
N ARG A 319 11.13 19.08 16.64
CA ARG A 319 11.84 19.01 15.35
C ARG A 319 13.24 18.38 15.49
N TYR A 320 13.92 18.63 16.61
CA TYR A 320 15.24 18.07 16.86
C TYR A 320 15.15 16.56 17.14
N ILE A 321 14.17 16.15 17.97
CA ILE A 321 13.91 14.72 18.23
C ILE A 321 13.49 14.00 16.93
N LEU A 322 12.58 14.58 16.15
CA LEU A 322 12.13 14.02 14.86
C LEU A 322 13.29 13.84 13.89
N ARG A 323 14.14 14.87 13.73
CA ARG A 323 15.31 14.79 12.85
C ARG A 323 16.21 13.62 13.23
N ASN A 324 16.56 13.50 14.52
CA ASN A 324 17.44 12.43 14.99
C ASN A 324 16.78 11.05 14.89
N PHE A 325 15.48 10.96 15.19
CA PHE A 325 14.70 9.75 15.01
C PHE A 325 14.74 9.28 13.54
N MET A 326 14.55 10.19 12.58
CA MET A 326 14.61 9.86 11.15
C MET A 326 16.02 9.56 10.65
N ALA A 327 17.02 10.31 11.12
CA ALA A 327 18.41 10.17 10.68
C ALA A 327 19.09 8.90 11.20
N HIS A 328 18.59 8.34 12.31
CA HIS A 328 19.13 7.14 12.94
C HIS A 328 18.15 5.98 12.88
N ALA A 329 17.35 5.88 11.83
CA ALA A 329 16.44 4.76 11.61
C ALA A 329 15.54 4.37 12.81
N GLY A 330 15.04 5.36 13.57
CA GLY A 330 14.26 5.16 14.78
C GLY A 330 15.05 4.77 16.03
N PHE A 331 16.38 4.60 15.93
CA PHE A 331 17.32 4.42 17.02
C PHE A 331 17.68 5.78 17.64
N TYR A 332 16.70 6.42 18.28
CA TYR A 332 16.93 7.64 19.06
C TYR A 332 17.46 7.29 20.46
N MET A 333 18.55 7.94 20.90
CA MET A 333 19.36 7.56 22.06
C MET A 333 19.50 8.62 23.18
N ASP A 334 18.64 9.64 23.27
CA ASP A 334 18.82 10.70 24.28
C ASP A 334 17.50 11.09 24.98
N PRO A 335 17.39 11.04 26.33
CA PRO A 335 18.40 10.66 27.34
C PRO A 335 18.45 9.17 27.67
N GLU A 336 17.55 8.36 27.14
CA GLU A 336 17.53 6.90 27.31
C GLU A 336 17.19 6.24 25.96
N PRO A 337 17.86 5.14 25.57
CA PRO A 337 17.56 4.46 24.32
C PRO A 337 16.17 3.84 24.37
N TRP A 338 15.34 4.21 23.40
CA TRP A 338 13.97 3.70 23.33
C TRP A 338 13.92 2.23 22.89
N LEU A 339 14.98 1.76 22.22
CA LEU A 339 15.18 0.38 21.76
C LEU A 339 16.12 -0.38 22.70
N ASP A 340 15.84 -1.67 22.90
CA ASP A 340 16.77 -2.57 23.56
C ASP A 340 17.80 -3.10 22.55
N VAL A 341 19.09 -2.95 22.83
CA VAL A 341 20.17 -3.44 21.95
C VAL A 341 21.10 -4.33 22.79
N LYS A 342 21.32 -5.55 22.32
CA LYS A 342 22.28 -6.50 22.90
C LYS A 342 23.51 -6.57 22.02
N VAL A 343 24.69 -6.45 22.64
CA VAL A 343 25.98 -6.49 21.96
C VAL A 343 26.84 -7.56 22.63
N ASP A 344 26.81 -8.79 22.09
CA ASP A 344 27.62 -9.91 22.56
C ASP A 344 28.69 -10.28 21.50
N LEU A 345 28.65 -11.51 20.98
CA LEU A 345 29.42 -11.93 19.79
C LEU A 345 28.81 -11.34 18.50
N ASN A 346 27.49 -11.14 18.49
CA ASN A 346 26.71 -10.47 17.45
C ASN A 346 25.89 -9.32 18.06
N VAL A 347 25.48 -8.36 17.22
CA VAL A 347 24.55 -7.30 17.62
C VAL A 347 23.12 -7.76 17.35
N GLU A 348 22.27 -7.69 18.36
CA GLU A 348 20.85 -7.97 18.26
C GLU A 348 20.02 -6.76 18.69
N VAL A 349 18.93 -6.52 17.97
CA VAL A 349 18.00 -5.42 18.22
C VAL A 349 16.68 -5.99 18.72
N GLY A 350 16.22 -5.50 19.87
CA GLY A 350 14.91 -5.78 20.44
C GLY A 350 13.89 -4.69 20.11
N TYR A 351 12.66 -4.90 20.58
CA TYR A 351 11.55 -3.96 20.39
C TYR A 351 11.63 -2.74 21.33
N TYR A 352 10.77 -1.74 21.05
CA TYR A 352 10.67 -0.54 21.89
C TYR A 352 10.10 -0.88 23.27
N LYS A 353 10.78 -0.44 24.34
CA LYS A 353 10.35 -0.69 25.74
C LYS A 353 9.10 0.10 26.11
N ASN A 354 9.02 1.35 25.68
CA ASN A 354 7.87 2.24 25.92
C ASN A 354 7.11 2.48 24.62
N TRP A 355 6.56 1.42 24.05
CA TRP A 355 5.93 1.45 22.73
C TRP A 355 4.78 2.46 22.62
N ASP A 356 3.95 2.58 23.65
CA ASP A 356 2.84 3.56 23.65
C ASP A 356 3.32 5.01 23.55
N LEU A 357 4.47 5.31 24.14
CA LEU A 357 5.10 6.64 24.01
C LEU A 357 5.59 6.87 22.58
N VAL A 358 6.25 5.88 22.00
CA VAL A 358 6.78 5.95 20.62
C VAL A 358 5.64 6.08 19.61
N LYS A 359 4.54 5.33 19.78
CA LYS A 359 3.32 5.46 18.98
C LYS A 359 2.77 6.88 19.01
N LYS A 360 2.61 7.45 20.22
CA LYS A 360 2.12 8.82 20.38
C LYS A 360 3.04 9.82 19.70
N PHE A 361 4.35 9.67 19.85
CA PHE A 361 5.34 10.51 19.18
C PHE A 361 5.24 10.43 17.65
N ILE A 362 5.20 9.22 17.08
CA ILE A 362 5.08 9.00 15.64
C ILE A 362 3.79 9.63 15.10
N ILE A 363 2.65 9.40 15.76
CA ILE A 363 1.36 9.97 15.32
C ILE A 363 1.39 11.50 15.42
N ASP A 364 1.93 12.06 16.51
CA ASP A 364 2.03 13.51 16.71
C ASP A 364 2.91 14.14 15.62
N CYS A 365 4.07 13.55 15.31
CA CYS A 365 4.96 14.07 14.27
C CYS A 365 4.41 13.90 12.85
N LEU A 366 3.75 12.78 12.56
CA LEU A 366 3.11 12.54 11.27
C LEU A 366 2.03 13.58 10.98
N THR A 367 1.20 13.88 11.98
CA THR A 367 0.05 14.79 11.82
C THR A 367 0.40 16.26 11.93
N ARG A 368 1.51 16.62 12.59
CA ARG A 368 1.86 18.03 12.87
C ARG A 368 3.07 18.60 12.15
N GLN A 369 4.06 17.78 11.77
CA GLN A 369 5.36 18.30 11.30
C GLN A 369 5.82 17.73 9.96
N LEU A 370 5.56 16.46 9.66
CA LEU A 370 5.99 15.86 8.39
C LEU A 370 5.20 16.37 7.19
N LEU A 371 3.98 16.87 7.44
CA LEU A 371 3.02 17.20 6.39
C LEU A 371 2.67 18.69 6.33
N THR A 372 3.26 19.52 7.19
CA THR A 372 3.20 20.99 7.16
C THR A 372 4.48 21.53 6.57
#